data_AF-A0A836SNI9-F1
#
_entry.id   AF-A0A836SNI9-F1
#
_cell.length_a   1.000
_cell.length_b   1.000
_cell.length_c   1.000
_cell.angle_alpha   90.00
_cell.angle_beta   90.00
_cell.angle_gamma   90.00
#
_symmetry.space_group_name_H-M   'P 1'
#
loop_
_entity.id
_entity.type
_entity.pdbx_description
1 polymer ?
#
loop_
_entity_poly.entity_id
_entity_poly.type
_entity_poly.pdbx_seq_one_letter_code
_entity_poly.pdbx_strand_id
1 'polypeptide(L)' 'PDTAPAKAEYKGKTYYFCAPGCRAAFEKEPEKYVGKVKSKGCCC' A
#
# COMPACT_ATOMS: atom_id res chain seq x y z
N PRO A 1 5.51 19.17 8.88
CA PRO A 1 5.99 18.00 9.64
C PRO A 1 5.36 16.74 9.02
N ASP A 2 5.98 16.29 7.94
CA ASP A 2 5.40 15.39 6.95
C ASP A 2 6.03 14.01 7.12
N THR A 3 5.95 13.49 8.34
CA THR A 3 6.39 12.13 8.64
C THR A 3 5.17 11.25 8.46
N ALA A 4 5.01 10.64 7.28
CA ALA A 4 4.02 9.58 7.08
C ALA A 4 4.28 8.51 8.15
N PRO A 5 3.46 8.41 9.21
CA PRO A 5 3.84 7.67 10.42
C PRO A 5 3.70 6.16 10.21
N ALA A 6 3.05 5.73 9.13
CA ALA A 6 2.78 4.34 8.85
C ALA A 6 3.17 3.98 7.42
N LYS A 7 3.92 2.88 7.29
CA LYS A 7 4.20 2.22 6.02
C LYS A 7 3.93 0.72 6.17
N ALA A 8 3.41 0.08 5.14
CA ALA A 8 3.13 -1.35 5.14
C ALA A 8 3.74 -2.00 3.90
N GLU A 9 4.32 -3.17 4.06
CA GLU A 9 4.90 -3.93 2.96
C GLU A 9 3.92 -5.04 2.56
N TYR A 10 3.50 -5.07 1.30
CA TYR A 10 2.54 -6.05 0.80
C TYR A 10 2.92 -6.52 -0.60
N LYS A 11 3.02 -7.84 -0.78
CA LYS A 11 3.41 -8.46 -2.07
C LYS A 11 4.69 -7.85 -2.68
N GLY A 12 5.69 -7.56 -1.84
CA GLY A 12 6.97 -6.97 -2.26
C GLY A 12 6.89 -5.49 -2.68
N LYS A 13 5.82 -4.79 -2.32
CA LYS A 13 5.64 -3.35 -2.55
C LYS A 13 5.47 -2.63 -1.21
N THR A 14 6.19 -1.53 -1.02
CA THR A 14 6.07 -0.68 0.16
C THR A 14 5.01 0.40 -0.09
N TYR A 15 3.98 0.44 0.76
CA TYR A 15 2.92 1.44 0.74
C TYR A 15 3.09 2.41 1.90
N TYR A 16 2.96 3.70 1.63
CA TYR A 16 3.12 4.77 2.62
C TYR A 16 1.75 5.39 2.92
N PHE A 17 1.46 5.59 4.20
CA PHE A 17 0.20 6.12 4.69
C PHE A 17 0.44 7.35 5.54
N CYS A 18 -0.28 8.43 5.23
CA CYS A 18 -0.19 9.69 5.96
C CYS A 18 -0.94 9.65 7.30
N ALA A 19 -1.85 8.68 7.49
CA ALA A 19 -2.70 8.59 8.68
C ALA A 19 -2.67 7.19 9.32
N PRO A 20 -2.75 7.10 10.67
CA PRO A 20 -2.82 5.82 11.38
C PRO A 20 -4.08 5.02 11.01
N GLY A 21 -5.19 5.70 10.68
CA GLY A 21 -6.42 5.05 10.23
C GLY A 21 -6.27 4.36 8.87
N CYS A 22 -5.43 4.89 7.98
CA CYS A 22 -5.18 4.26 6.68
C CYS A 22 -4.39 2.95 6.82
N ARG A 23 -3.47 2.86 7.79
CA ARG A 23 -2.78 1.61 8.10
C ARG A 23 -3.75 0.53 8.58
N ALA A 24 -4.62 0.86 9.54
CA ALA A 24 -5.58 -0.10 10.08
C ALA A 24 -6.56 -0.62 9.01
N ALA A 25 -6.97 0.25 8.08
CA ALA A 25 -7.79 -0.14 6.94
C ALA A 25 -7.00 -1.00 5.93
N PHE A 26 -5.71 -0.70 5.73
CA PHE A 26 -4.81 -1.53 4.93
C PHE A 26 -4.56 -2.91 5.54
N GLU A 27 -4.45 -3.02 6.87
CA GLU A 27 -4.32 -4.32 7.56
C GLU A 27 -5.60 -5.17 7.44
N LYS A 28 -6.77 -4.53 7.32
CA LYS A 28 -8.07 -5.22 7.13
C LYS A 28 -8.35 -5.60 5.68
N GLU A 29 -8.08 -4.70 4.73
CA GLU A 29 -8.39 -4.89 3.31
C GLU A 29 -7.21 -4.49 2.40
N PRO A 30 -6.04 -5.13 2.52
CA PRO A 30 -4.86 -4.74 1.74
C PRO A 30 -5.12 -4.85 0.23
N GLU A 31 -5.92 -5.83 -0.18
CA GLU A 31 -6.25 -6.08 -1.59
C GLU A 31 -6.97 -4.92 -2.28
N LYS A 32 -7.82 -4.16 -1.58
CA LYS A 32 -8.45 -2.96 -2.14
C LYS A 32 -7.48 -1.81 -2.35
N TYR A 33 -6.48 -1.69 -1.48
CA TYR A 33 -5.46 -0.64 -1.59
C TYR A 33 -4.37 -0.99 -2.60
N VAL A 34 -4.01 -2.27 -2.70
CA VAL A 34 -2.96 -2.75 -3.62
C VAL A 34 -3.49 -3.11 -5.01
N GLY A 35 -4.81 -3.31 -5.17
CA GLY A 35 -5.44 -3.77 -6.41
C GLY A 35 -5.32 -2.82 -7.59
N LYS A 36 -4.87 -1.57 -7.37
CA LYS A 36 -4.73 -0.57 -8.45
C LYS A 36 -3.36 -0.57 -9.14
N VAL A 37 -2.37 -1.28 -8.61
CA VAL A 37 -1.06 -1.46 -9.28
C VAL A 37 -1.02 -2.79 -10.04
N LYS A 38 -1.97 -2.96 -10.96
CA LYS A 38 -1.95 -4.09 -11.89
C LYS A 38 -0.92 -3.82 -12.96
N SER A 39 0.20 -4.53 -12.84
CA SER A 39 0.96 -5.16 -13.93
C SER A 39 0.90 -4.42 -15.27
N LYS A 40 1.87 -3.53 -15.53
CA LYS A 40 2.35 -3.41 -16.92
C LYS A 40 3.24 -4.62 -17.14
N GLY A 41 2.74 -5.51 -17.98
CA GLY A 41 3.30 -6.82 -18.25
C GLY A 41 4.76 -6.76 -18.69
N CYS A 42 5.47 -7.82 -18.35
CA CYS A 42 6.52 -8.31 -19.21
C CYS A 42 5.84 -8.84 -20.49
N CYS A 43 6.22 -8.31 -21.64
CA CYS A 43 6.10 -9.01 -22.91
C CYS A 43 7.42 -8.75 -23.64
N CYS A 44 8.37 -9.67 -23.44
CA CYS A 44 9.47 -9.90 -24.36
C CYS A 44 9.10 -11.11 -25.22
#